data_AF-A0A3D4EYX2-F1
#
_entry.id   AF-A0A3D4EYX2-F1
#
_cell.length_a   1.000
_cell.length_b   1.000
_cell.length_c   1.000
_cell.angle_alpha   90.00
_cell.angle_beta   90.00
_cell.angle_gamma   90.00
#
_symmetry.space_group_name_H-M   'P 1'
#
loop_
_entity.id
_entity.type
_entity.pdbx_description
1 polymer ?
#
loop_
_entity_poly.entity_id
_entity_poly.type
_entity_poly.pdbx_seq_one_letter_code
_entity_poly.pdbx_strand_id
1 'polypeptide(L)' 'MSLALKIFAALALFLPSCTVVSTPEERSNLATKVMSPERDPLGEAMADHMYFSREASQGGNGIGGGGCGCN' A
#
# COMPACT_ATOMS: atom_id res chain seq x y z
N MET A 1 16.07 -18.77 -33.84
CA MET A 1 15.07 -18.07 -32.99
C MET A 1 13.77 -18.01 -33.78
N SER A 2 12.74 -18.77 -33.39
CA SER A 2 11.49 -18.84 -34.16
C SER A 2 10.83 -17.47 -34.27
N LEU A 3 10.25 -17.16 -35.43
CA LEU A 3 9.57 -15.90 -35.70
C LEU A 3 8.47 -15.60 -34.66
N ALA A 4 7.80 -16.66 -34.18
CA ALA A 4 6.80 -16.61 -33.12
C ALA A 4 7.33 -16.00 -31.80
N LEU A 5 8.57 -16.31 -31.41
CA LEU A 5 9.15 -15.78 -30.17
C LEU A 5 9.41 -14.27 -30.25
N LYS A 6 9.81 -13.77 -31.43
CA LYS A 6 10.01 -12.34 -31.66
C LYS A 6 8.69 -11.56 -31.63
N ILE A 7 7.63 -12.13 -32.19
CA ILE A 7 6.28 -11.53 -32.18
C ILE A 7 5.75 -11.42 -30.75
N PHE A 8 5.92 -12.49 -29.94
CA PHE A 8 5.47 -12.48 -28.56
C PHE A 8 6.22 -11.45 -27.70
N ALA A 9 7.55 -11.33 -27.88
CA ALA A 9 8.35 -10.32 -27.21
C ALA A 9 7.97 -8.88 -27.62
N ALA A 10 7.66 -8.66 -28.90
CA ALA A 10 7.21 -7.36 -29.39
C ALA A 10 5.83 -6.97 -28.81
N LEU A 11 4.93 -7.94 -28.63
CA LEU A 11 3.59 -7.70 -28.07
C LEU A 11 3.64 -7.29 -26.59
N ALA A 12 4.61 -7.81 -25.82
CA ALA A 12 4.76 -7.48 -24.41
C ALA A 12 5.09 -6.00 -24.13
N LEU A 13 5.71 -5.31 -25.09
CA LEU A 13 6.05 -3.87 -24.99
C LEU A 13 4.82 -2.94 -25.11
N PHE A 14 3.69 -3.44 -25.60
CA PHE A 14 2.46 -2.67 -25.75
C PHE A 14 1.48 -2.84 -24.58
N LEU A 15 1.84 -3.63 -23.56
CA LEU A 15 1.05 -3.75 -22.34
C LEU A 15 1.28 -2.49 -21.48
N PRO A 16 0.24 -1.69 -21.18
CA PRO A 16 0.37 -0.59 -20.24
C PRO A 16 0.67 -1.19 -18.86
N SER A 17 1.86 -0.93 -18.33
CA SER A 17 2.20 -1.19 -16.94
C SER A 17 2.61 0.12 -16.27
N CYS A 18 2.19 0.29 -15.02
CA CYS A 18 2.24 1.51 -14.21
C CYS A 18 1.11 2.51 -14.49
N THR A 19 -0.04 2.26 -13.85
CA THR A 19 -0.97 3.32 -13.46
C THR A 19 -0.33 4.14 -12.34
N VAL A 20 -0.14 5.43 -12.54
CA VAL A 20 0.15 6.36 -11.44
C VAL A 20 -1.04 6.28 -10.49
N VAL A 21 -0.81 5.83 -9.26
CA VAL A 21 -1.81 5.86 -8.19
C VAL A 21 -2.28 7.31 -8.09
N SER A 22 -3.61 7.49 -8.15
CA SER A 22 -4.30 8.77 -8.21
C SER A 22 -3.65 9.83 -7.32
N THR A 23 -3.55 11.05 -7.84
CA THR A 23 -2.91 12.19 -7.17
C THR A 23 -3.48 12.36 -5.74
N PRO A 24 -2.68 12.79 -4.74
CA PRO A 24 -3.12 12.92 -3.35
C PRO A 24 -4.43 13.71 -3.17
N GLU A 25 -4.69 14.65 -4.08
CA GLU A 25 -5.87 15.47 -4.14
C GLU A 25 -7.14 14.66 -4.46
N GLU A 26 -7.06 13.66 -5.36
CA GLU A 26 -8.18 12.75 -5.64
C GLU A 26 -8.56 11.94 -4.40
N ARG A 27 -7.57 11.49 -3.62
CA ARG A 27 -7.82 10.81 -2.34
C ARG A 27 -8.58 11.71 -1.37
N SER A 28 -8.25 13.00 -1.32
CA SER A 28 -8.97 13.96 -0.48
C SER A 28 -10.40 14.19 -0.95
N ASN A 29 -10.64 14.24 -2.26
CA ASN A 29 -11.98 14.44 -2.82
C ASN A 29 -12.90 13.23 -2.61
N LEU A 30 -12.35 12.01 -2.62
CA LEU A 30 -13.10 10.78 -2.35
C LEU A 30 -13.16 10.42 -0.85
N ALA A 31 -12.39 11.09 0.00
CA ALA A 31 -12.39 10.85 1.43
C ALA A 31 -13.73 11.26 2.04
N THR A 32 -14.40 10.29 2.67
CA THR A 32 -15.62 10.53 3.43
C THR A 32 -15.29 10.65 4.92
N LYS A 33 -16.19 11.23 5.72
CA LYS A 33 -15.98 11.37 7.19
C LYS A 33 -15.76 10.04 7.90
N VAL A 34 -16.24 8.94 7.31
CA VAL A 34 -16.00 7.58 7.81
C VAL A 34 -14.55 7.09 7.64
N MET A 35 -13.75 7.76 6.80
CA MET A 35 -12.35 7.43 6.56
C MET A 35 -11.39 8.28 7.42
N SER A 36 -11.90 9.18 8.27
CA SER A 36 -11.06 9.97 9.19
C SER A 36 -10.46 9.04 10.25
N PRO A 37 -9.13 9.05 10.46
CA PRO A 37 -8.49 8.21 11.47
C PRO A 37 -9.02 8.51 12.88
N GLU A 38 -9.32 9.77 13.18
CA GLU A 38 -9.78 10.22 14.50
C GLU A 38 -11.25 9.88 14.80
N ARG A 39 -11.99 9.34 13.83
CA ARG A 39 -13.42 9.04 14.00
C ARG A 39 -13.64 7.96 15.06
N ASP A 40 -12.76 6.97 15.12
CA ASP A 40 -12.89 5.81 16.00
C ASP A 40 -11.54 5.44 16.64
N PRO A 41 -11.17 6.09 17.75
CA PRO A 41 -9.88 5.85 18.40
C PRO A 41 -9.76 4.44 18.98
N LEU A 42 -10.88 3.78 19.29
CA LEU A 42 -10.86 2.39 19.76
C LEU A 42 -10.56 1.44 18.58
N GLY A 43 -11.23 1.65 17.45
CA GLY A 43 -10.97 0.92 16.22
C GLY A 43 -9.52 1.06 15.74
N GLU A 44 -8.96 2.27 15.83
CA GLU A 44 -7.55 2.56 15.53
C GLU A 44 -6.62 1.78 16.46
N ALA A 45 -6.81 1.85 17.78
CA ALA A 45 -6.02 1.09 18.74
C ALA A 45 -6.08 -0.43 18.54
N MET A 46 -7.25 -0.96 18.16
CA MET A 46 -7.42 -2.39 17.84
C MET A 46 -6.72 -2.77 16.53
N ALA A 47 -6.78 -1.91 15.51
CA ALA A 47 -6.09 -2.12 14.25
C ALA A 47 -4.57 -2.14 14.46
N ASP A 48 -4.03 -1.20 15.24
CA ASP A 48 -2.63 -1.16 15.63
C ASP A 48 -2.22 -2.42 16.39
N HIS A 49 -3.02 -2.85 17.38
CA HIS A 49 -2.77 -4.08 18.10
C HIS A 49 -2.71 -5.30 17.16
N MET A 50 -3.63 -5.42 16.22
CA MET A 50 -3.62 -6.47 15.19
C MET A 50 -2.41 -6.38 14.27
N TYR A 51 -2.04 -5.17 13.84
CA TYR A 51 -0.93 -4.91 12.94
C TYR A 51 0.40 -5.30 13.60
N PHE A 52 0.69 -4.81 14.80
CA PHE A 52 1.91 -5.19 15.52
C PHE A 52 1.96 -6.66 15.89
N SER A 53 0.80 -7.29 16.14
CA SER A 53 0.75 -8.73 16.39
C SER A 53 1.15 -9.56 15.15
N ARG A 54 0.91 -9.05 13.94
CA ARG A 54 1.13 -9.78 12.69
C ARG A 54 2.44 -9.39 11.98
N GLU A 55 2.81 -8.13 12.08
CA GLU A 55 3.81 -7.47 11.23
C GLU A 55 4.83 -6.67 12.07
N ALA A 56 5.14 -7.14 13.29
CA ALA A 56 6.08 -6.51 14.23
C ALA A 56 7.43 -6.11 13.63
N SER A 57 7.83 -6.66 12.48
CA SER A 57 9.06 -6.31 11.77
C SER A 57 9.09 -4.87 11.24
N GLN A 58 7.93 -4.25 11.00
CA GLN A 58 7.80 -2.86 10.55
C GLN A 58 7.56 -1.97 11.77
N GLY A 59 8.50 -1.06 12.07
CA GLY A 59 8.43 -0.18 13.25
C GLY A 59 7.12 0.63 13.30
N GLY A 60 6.58 0.80 14.51
CA GLY A 60 5.26 1.39 14.75
C GLY A 60 5.19 2.90 14.94
N ASN A 61 3.97 3.45 14.87
CA ASN A 61 3.69 4.89 14.96
C ASN A 61 3.63 5.46 16.40
N GLY A 62 3.89 4.65 17.45
CA GLY A 62 3.95 5.15 18.83
C GLY A 62 3.93 4.07 19.92
N ILE A 63 4.81 4.24 20.93
CA ILE A 63 4.98 3.46 22.18
C ILE A 63 5.16 1.94 22.06
N GLY A 64 6.08 1.50 21.20
CA GLY A 64 6.52 0.11 21.19
C GLY A 64 7.11 -0.31 19.87
N GLY A 65 8.04 0.49 19.33
CA GLY A 65 8.76 0.19 18.09
C GLY A 65 9.55 -1.12 18.24
N GLY A 66 8.94 -2.23 17.83
CA GLY A 66 9.54 -3.56 17.81
C GLY A 66 10.00 -3.99 16.41
N GLY A 67 10.16 -3.06 15.46
CA GLY A 67 10.74 -3.35 14.16
C GLY A 67 12.27 -3.31 14.24
N CYS A 68 12.94 -4.21 13.51
CA CYS A 68 14.41 -4.31 13.42
C CYS A 68 15.09 -3.04 12.84
N GLY A 69 14.33 -2.02 12.43
CA GLY A 69 14.87 -0.72 12.04
C GLY A 69 15.66 -0.70 10.73
N CYS A 70 15.68 -1.79 9.96
CA CYS A 70 16.38 -1.84 8.69
C CYS A 70 15.45 -1.39 7.54
N ASN A 71 15.57 -0.13 7.12
CA ASN A 71 15.42 0.26 5.71
C ASN A 71 16.80 0.25 5.06
#